data_AF-A0A915M7U2-F1
#
_entry.id   AF-A0A915M7U2-F1
#
_cell.length_a   1.000
_cell.length_b   1.000
_cell.length_c   1.000
_cell.angle_alpha   90.00
_cell.angle_beta   90.00
_cell.angle_gamma   90.00
#
_symmetry.space_group_name_H-M   'P 1'
#
loop_
_entity.id
_entity.type
_entity.pdbx_description
1 polymer ?
#
loop_
_entity_poly.entity_id
_entity_poly.type
_entity_poly.pdbx_seq_one_letter_code
_entity_poly.pdbx_strand_id
1 'polypeptide(L)'
;MYAMKCLDKKRIKLKQGETLALNERIMLSLVSTGTPDKLCFILDLMNGGDLHYHLSQHGVSDLGLACDYSKKKPHASVGTHGYMVNFIITNKQVTLFKAPEVLAKGVAYDSSADWFSFGCMLYKLLKGHSPFRQHNKGKKHSQDKNEIDKITLTQDIELPDQGFSPECRNLLEGLLKRDVQERLGCKGKGAEEIKTHPFFRGVDWQVVYLRRMAPPLIPPRGEVNAADAFDIGNFDDDEVKGVKLADADSELYKNFNIIISERWQNEIAETVFDVVNQDADKSEQKKRAKLKTRIAVDEKGELEKSLGKLKL
;
A
#
# COMPACT_ATOMS: atom_id res chain seq x y z
N MET A 1 -10.87 -11.74 4.26
CA MET A 1 -9.55 -12.26 4.71
C MET A 1 -8.54 -11.15 4.52
N TYR A 2 -7.66 -10.89 5.50
CA TYR A 2 -6.76 -9.73 5.50
C TYR A 2 -5.30 -10.13 5.69
N ALA A 3 -4.39 -9.26 5.26
CA ALA A 3 -3.00 -9.30 5.68
C ALA A 3 -2.80 -8.45 6.94
N MET A 4 -1.98 -8.93 7.87
CA MET A 4 -1.62 -8.16 9.07
C MET A 4 -0.13 -7.89 9.06
N LYS A 5 0.24 -6.61 8.95
CA LYS A 5 1.63 -6.17 9.04
C LYS A 5 1.93 -5.75 10.47
N CYS A 6 2.80 -6.49 11.14
CA CYS A 6 3.23 -6.22 12.51
C CYS A 6 4.63 -5.60 12.54
N LEU A 7 4.74 -4.42 13.14
CA LEU A 7 6.01 -3.75 13.42
C LEU A 7 6.33 -3.86 14.91
N ASP A 8 7.55 -4.29 15.25
CA ASP A 8 8.04 -4.37 16.63
C ASP A 8 8.51 -3.00 17.14
N LYS A 9 7.92 -2.51 18.24
CA LYS A 9 8.24 -1.18 18.78
C LYS A 9 9.68 -1.04 19.27
N LYS A 10 10.28 -2.10 19.81
CA LYS A 10 11.69 -2.05 20.24
C LYS A 10 12.60 -1.86 19.04
N ARG A 11 12.31 -2.52 17.92
CA ARG A 11 13.05 -2.35 16.67
C ARG A 11 12.86 -0.98 16.06
N ILE A 12 11.63 -0.45 16.10
CA ILE A 12 11.34 0.91 15.67
C ILE A 12 12.19 1.89 16.49
N LYS A 13 12.19 1.76 17.82
CA LYS A 13 12.97 2.61 18.72
C LYS A 13 14.48 2.50 18.48
N LEU A 14 14.99 1.28 18.33
CA LEU A 14 16.41 1.02 18.04
C LEU A 14 16.86 1.73 16.76
N LYS A 15 16.00 1.76 15.74
CA LYS A 15 16.29 2.35 14.43
C LYS A 15 15.78 3.79 14.27
N GLN A 16 15.24 4.40 15.32
CA GLN A 16 14.64 5.74 15.30
C GLN A 16 13.58 5.90 14.18
N GLY A 17 12.74 4.88 14.02
CA GLY A 17 11.76 4.76 12.93
C GLY A 17 10.34 5.23 13.27
N GLU A 18 10.13 5.91 14.39
CA GLU A 18 8.81 6.24 14.95
C GLU A 18 8.00 7.11 13.96
N THR A 19 8.63 8.15 13.43
CA THR A 19 8.04 9.06 12.45
C THR A 19 7.63 8.31 11.18
N LEU A 20 8.41 7.32 10.74
CA LEU A 20 8.09 6.53 9.55
C LEU A 20 6.83 5.68 9.78
N ALA A 21 6.73 5.00 10.92
CA ALA A 21 5.58 4.18 11.27
C ALA A 21 4.30 5.02 11.43
N LEU A 22 4.41 6.22 12.02
CA LEU A 22 3.28 7.14 12.16
C LEU A 22 2.86 7.73 10.80
N ASN A 23 3.80 8.10 9.95
CA ASN A 23 3.51 8.61 8.61
C ASN A 23 2.85 7.54 7.74
N GLU A 24 3.30 6.29 7.81
CA GLU A 24 2.65 5.17 7.12
C GLU A 24 1.16 5.08 7.49
N ARG A 25 0.84 5.15 8.79
CA ARG A 25 -0.56 5.15 9.26
C ARG A 25 -1.37 6.30 8.70
N ILE A 26 -0.82 7.52 8.75
CA ILE A 26 -1.49 8.73 8.26
C ILE A 26 -1.75 8.62 6.76
N MET A 27 -0.75 8.18 6.01
CA MET A 27 -0.80 8.10 4.55
C MET A 27 -1.72 7.02 4.02
N LEU A 28 -1.68 5.84 4.62
CA LEU A 28 -2.47 4.72 4.13
C LEU A 28 -3.94 4.79 4.58
N SER A 29 -4.26 5.64 5.57
CA SER A 29 -5.61 5.74 6.15
C SER A 29 -6.20 4.35 6.40
N LEU A 30 -5.44 3.50 7.08
CA LEU A 30 -5.78 2.09 7.29
C LEU A 30 -6.39 1.86 8.66
N VAL A 31 -7.07 0.74 8.79
CA VAL A 31 -7.34 0.18 10.10
C VAL A 31 -6.02 -0.20 10.74
N SER A 32 -5.71 0.40 11.88
CA SER A 32 -4.49 0.13 12.64
C SER A 32 -4.79 -0.04 14.10
N THR A 33 -4.02 -0.92 14.74
CA THR A 33 -4.15 -1.24 16.17
C THR A 33 -2.77 -1.47 16.77
N GLY A 34 -2.59 -1.05 18.01
CA GLY A 34 -1.36 -1.22 18.78
C GLY A 34 -1.57 -2.15 19.96
N THR A 35 -0.56 -2.97 20.21
CA THR A 35 -0.37 -3.71 21.48
C THR A 35 0.77 -3.04 22.26
N PRO A 36 1.10 -3.48 23.50
CA PRO A 36 2.23 -2.91 24.23
C PRO A 36 3.55 -2.95 23.45
N ASP A 37 3.80 -4.02 22.71
CA ASP A 37 5.06 -4.34 22.02
C ASP A 37 5.00 -4.15 20.49
N LYS A 38 3.82 -4.17 19.87
CA LYS A 38 3.69 -4.11 18.40
C LYS A 38 2.72 -3.05 17.90
N LEU A 39 2.98 -2.57 16.70
CA LEU A 39 2.07 -1.79 15.87
C LEU A 39 1.58 -2.67 14.72
N CYS A 40 0.27 -2.78 14.54
CA CYS A 40 -0.34 -3.66 13.55
C CYS A 40 -1.18 -2.84 12.55
N PHE A 41 -0.99 -3.12 11.26
CA PHE A 41 -1.82 -2.61 10.18
C PHE A 41 -2.62 -3.76 9.57
N ILE A 42 -3.93 -3.54 9.39
CA ILE A 42 -4.79 -4.47 8.67
C ILE A 42 -4.89 -3.99 7.23
N LEU A 43 -4.47 -4.86 6.32
CA LEU A 43 -4.24 -4.57 4.90
C LEU A 43 -5.04 -5.52 4.02
N ASP A 44 -5.29 -5.07 2.79
CA ASP A 44 -5.80 -5.93 1.73
C ASP A 44 -4.81 -7.10 1.51
N LEU A 45 -5.33 -8.33 1.47
CA LEU A 45 -4.52 -9.53 1.36
C LEU A 45 -3.92 -9.67 -0.04
N MET A 46 -2.59 -9.67 -0.12
CA MET A 46 -1.83 -9.88 -1.36
C MET A 46 -0.86 -11.06 -1.15
N ASN A 47 -1.22 -12.26 -1.60
CA ASN A 47 -0.43 -13.49 -1.44
C ASN A 47 0.37 -13.88 -2.69
N GLY A 48 0.30 -13.06 -3.75
CA GLY A 48 0.94 -13.31 -5.03
C GLY A 48 2.44 -13.03 -5.05
N GLY A 49 3.03 -12.53 -3.97
CA GLY A 49 4.41 -12.10 -3.95
C GLY A 49 4.64 -10.70 -4.49
N ASP A 50 5.91 -10.33 -4.58
CA ASP A 50 6.37 -9.03 -5.06
C ASP A 50 6.96 -9.12 -6.48
N LEU A 51 6.97 -8.01 -7.23
CA LEU A 51 7.41 -8.07 -8.64
C LEU A 51 8.93 -8.25 -8.77
N HIS A 52 9.71 -7.98 -7.71
CA HIS A 52 11.15 -8.21 -7.73
C HIS A 52 11.46 -9.70 -7.78
N TYR A 53 10.76 -10.49 -6.95
CA TYR A 53 10.83 -11.94 -6.97
C TYR A 53 10.42 -12.50 -8.34
N HIS A 54 9.30 -12.06 -8.89
CA HIS A 54 8.86 -12.54 -10.20
C HIS A 54 9.77 -12.13 -11.35
N LEU A 55 10.37 -10.95 -11.28
CA LEU A 55 11.35 -10.51 -12.29
C LEU A 55 12.63 -11.36 -12.23
N SER A 56 13.08 -11.80 -11.06
CA SER A 56 14.26 -12.66 -10.93
C SER A 56 14.00 -14.10 -11.39
N GLN A 57 12.77 -14.60 -11.22
CA GLN A 57 12.38 -15.95 -11.65
C GLN A 57 12.01 -16.04 -13.13
N HIS A 58 11.24 -15.08 -13.65
CA HIS A 58 10.60 -15.20 -14.96
C HIS A 58 11.16 -14.24 -16.03
N GLY A 59 11.99 -13.26 -15.69
CA GLY A 59 12.48 -12.27 -16.67
C GLY A 59 11.34 -11.56 -17.42
N VAL A 60 10.25 -11.23 -16.70
CA VAL A 60 9.01 -10.72 -17.29
C VAL A 60 9.24 -9.36 -17.96
N SER A 61 9.21 -9.36 -19.30
CA SER A 61 9.39 -8.17 -20.14
C SER A 61 8.07 -7.59 -20.69
N ASP A 62 6.91 -8.10 -20.28
CA ASP A 62 5.62 -7.63 -20.79
C ASP A 62 4.83 -6.87 -19.73
N LEU A 63 4.84 -5.55 -19.88
CA LEU A 63 4.40 -4.57 -18.89
C LEU A 63 2.92 -4.21 -19.03
N GLY A 64 2.07 -5.12 -18.58
CA GLY A 64 0.68 -4.84 -18.22
C GLY A 64 0.57 -4.10 -16.88
N LEU A 65 1.04 -2.85 -16.81
CA LEU A 65 1.03 -2.07 -15.56
C LEU A 65 -0.33 -1.43 -15.26
N ALA A 66 -0.81 -1.67 -14.05
CA ALA A 66 -1.90 -0.96 -13.40
C ALA A 66 -1.35 -0.01 -12.32
N CYS A 67 -1.86 1.22 -12.26
CA CYS A 67 -1.86 2.05 -11.05
C CYS A 67 -3.17 2.85 -10.96
N ASP A 68 -3.75 2.82 -9.76
CA ASP A 68 -4.97 3.49 -9.33
C ASP A 68 -4.78 5.01 -9.24
N TYR A 69 -5.82 5.77 -9.64
CA TYR A 69 -5.99 7.16 -9.25
C TYR A 69 -7.49 7.45 -9.08
N SER A 70 -7.97 7.40 -7.84
CA SER A 70 -9.33 7.80 -7.46
C SER A 70 -9.44 9.34 -7.40
N LYS A 71 -10.41 9.90 -8.15
CA LYS A 71 -10.69 11.35 -8.26
C LYS A 71 -11.44 11.95 -7.06
N LYS A 72 -11.44 11.34 -5.88
CA LYS A 72 -12.01 11.95 -4.66
C LYS A 72 -11.02 11.85 -3.48
N LYS A 73 -10.48 13.03 -3.14
CA LYS A 73 -9.53 13.40 -2.06
C LYS A 73 -8.05 13.43 -2.48
N PRO A 74 -7.37 14.59 -2.35
CA PRO A 74 -5.92 14.64 -2.50
C PRO A 74 -5.28 14.14 -1.20
N HIS A 75 -4.64 12.98 -1.23
CA HIS A 75 -3.57 12.65 -0.28
C HIS A 75 -2.28 12.58 -1.08
N ALA A 76 -1.64 13.73 -1.28
CA ALA A 76 -0.23 13.74 -1.64
C ALA A 76 0.57 13.51 -0.35
N SER A 77 1.35 12.44 -0.32
CA SER A 77 2.75 12.42 0.14
C SER A 77 3.39 11.13 -0.38
N VAL A 78 3.31 10.98 -1.70
CA VAL A 78 4.25 10.16 -2.46
C VAL A 78 5.63 10.78 -2.24
N GLY A 79 6.52 10.00 -1.64
CA GLY A 79 7.73 10.53 -0.99
C GLY A 79 7.87 10.17 0.49
N THR A 80 7.25 9.09 0.98
CA THR A 80 7.83 8.37 2.13
C THR A 80 8.67 7.22 1.60
N HIS A 81 9.86 7.01 2.18
CA HIS A 81 10.86 5.98 1.89
C HIS A 81 10.35 4.51 1.89
N GLY A 82 9.03 4.28 1.95
CA GLY A 82 8.43 3.03 2.37
C GLY A 82 7.41 2.37 1.43
N TYR A 83 6.75 3.02 0.46
CA TYR A 83 5.52 2.37 -0.10
C TYR A 83 5.33 2.27 -1.62
N MET A 84 5.73 3.22 -2.47
CA MET A 84 5.73 2.93 -3.92
C MET A 84 6.91 2.05 -4.33
N VAL A 85 7.95 2.02 -3.49
CA VAL A 85 9.23 1.41 -3.80
C VAL A 85 9.34 0.01 -3.17
N ASN A 86 8.78 -0.26 -1.99
CA ASN A 86 8.98 -1.56 -1.32
C ASN A 86 8.29 -2.77 -1.99
N PHE A 87 7.30 -2.59 -2.86
CA PHE A 87 6.68 -3.74 -3.55
C PHE A 87 7.57 -4.34 -4.66
N ILE A 88 8.70 -3.70 -4.99
CA ILE A 88 9.62 -4.13 -6.08
C ILE A 88 11.11 -3.85 -5.73
N ILE A 89 11.40 -3.14 -4.63
CA ILE A 89 12.70 -2.54 -4.38
C ILE A 89 13.04 -2.76 -2.90
N THR A 90 14.05 -3.59 -2.64
CA THR A 90 14.65 -3.70 -1.31
C THR A 90 15.24 -2.35 -0.89
N ASN A 91 15.28 -2.03 0.41
CA ASN A 91 15.80 -0.74 0.95
C ASN A 91 17.16 -0.31 0.34
N LYS A 92 17.98 -1.26 -0.14
CA LYS A 92 19.27 -1.01 -0.80
C LYS A 92 19.18 -0.42 -2.22
N GLN A 93 18.04 -0.49 -2.90
CA GLN A 93 17.88 -0.08 -4.31
C GLN A 93 17.07 1.21 -4.50
N VAL A 94 16.50 1.81 -3.44
CA VAL A 94 15.63 3.01 -3.49
C VAL A 94 16.29 4.18 -4.23
N THR A 95 17.61 4.31 -4.15
CA THR A 95 18.37 5.40 -4.79
C THR A 95 18.32 5.34 -6.31
N LEU A 96 18.12 4.16 -6.90
CA LEU A 96 18.08 3.93 -8.35
C LEU A 96 16.81 4.47 -9.04
N PHE A 97 15.87 5.00 -8.27
CA PHE A 97 14.55 5.45 -8.74
C PHE A 97 14.26 6.91 -8.36
N LYS A 98 15.18 7.59 -7.67
CA LYS A 98 14.97 8.97 -7.23
C LYS A 98 15.08 9.93 -8.42
N ALA A 99 14.14 10.85 -8.51
CA ALA A 99 14.20 11.92 -9.49
C ALA A 99 15.28 12.97 -9.16
N PRO A 100 15.80 13.70 -10.17
CA PRO A 100 16.83 14.72 -9.97
C PRO A 100 16.45 15.79 -8.93
N GLU A 101 15.22 16.28 -8.95
CA GLU A 101 14.71 17.29 -8.02
C GLU A 101 14.60 16.77 -6.58
N VAL A 102 14.46 15.45 -6.38
CA VAL A 102 14.47 14.82 -5.05
C VAL A 102 15.89 14.72 -4.49
N LEU A 103 16.89 14.59 -5.37
CA LEU A 103 18.30 14.55 -5.00
C LEU A 103 18.87 15.97 -4.76
N ALA A 104 18.32 16.97 -5.42
CA ALA A 104 18.72 18.36 -5.29
C ALA A 104 18.27 18.93 -3.92
N LYS A 105 19.25 19.22 -3.04
CA LYS A 105 18.96 19.80 -1.73
C LYS A 105 18.29 21.18 -1.87
N GLY A 106 17.18 21.37 -1.17
CA GLY A 106 16.47 22.65 -1.12
C GLY A 106 15.53 22.90 -2.30
N VAL A 107 15.37 21.93 -3.21
CA VAL A 107 14.37 22.00 -4.28
C VAL A 107 13.08 21.34 -3.80
N ALA A 108 11.98 22.08 -3.84
CA ALA A 108 10.66 21.52 -3.61
C ALA A 108 10.24 20.66 -4.81
N TYR A 109 9.58 19.54 -4.55
CA TYR A 109 9.08 18.63 -5.57
C TYR A 109 7.64 18.21 -5.23
N ASP A 110 6.94 17.71 -6.24
CA ASP A 110 5.55 17.28 -6.17
C ASP A 110 5.40 15.87 -6.80
N SER A 111 4.26 15.59 -7.44
CA SER A 111 4.00 14.34 -8.18
C SER A 111 4.98 14.07 -9.33
N SER A 112 5.77 15.07 -9.76
CA SER A 112 6.78 14.92 -10.81
C SER A 112 7.80 13.81 -10.51
N ALA A 113 8.17 13.63 -9.25
CA ALA A 113 9.12 12.60 -8.82
C ALA A 113 8.63 11.17 -9.09
N ASP A 114 7.32 10.95 -9.03
CA ASP A 114 6.72 9.63 -9.27
C ASP A 114 6.75 9.25 -10.73
N TRP A 115 6.56 10.21 -11.64
CA TRP A 115 6.63 9.94 -13.08
C TRP A 115 8.02 9.51 -13.51
N PHE A 116 9.05 10.11 -12.90
CA PHE A 116 10.42 9.67 -13.10
C PHE A 116 10.66 8.27 -12.53
N SER A 117 10.18 8.02 -11.31
CA SER A 117 10.26 6.71 -10.64
C SER A 117 9.56 5.62 -11.47
N PHE A 118 8.42 5.95 -12.07
CA PHE A 118 7.66 5.10 -12.98
C PHE A 118 8.47 4.76 -14.24
N GLY A 119 9.14 5.75 -14.85
CA GLY A 119 10.06 5.51 -15.97
C GLY A 119 11.21 4.56 -15.60
N CYS A 120 11.81 4.74 -14.42
CA CYS A 120 12.88 3.88 -13.92
C CYS A 120 12.42 2.44 -13.70
N MET A 121 11.21 2.28 -13.16
CA MET A 121 10.57 0.99 -12.93
C MET A 121 10.21 0.29 -14.25
N LEU A 122 9.63 1.01 -15.20
CA LEU A 122 9.31 0.48 -16.53
C LEU A 122 10.58 -0.03 -17.23
N TYR A 123 11.66 0.77 -17.21
CA TYR A 123 12.95 0.35 -17.76
C TYR A 123 13.48 -0.92 -17.06
N LYS A 124 13.43 -0.99 -15.73
CA LYS A 124 13.90 -2.16 -14.97
C LYS A 124 13.11 -3.42 -15.32
N LEU A 125 11.81 -3.30 -15.56
CA LEU A 125 10.98 -4.45 -15.95
C LEU A 125 11.30 -4.89 -17.39
N LEU A 126 11.64 -3.97 -18.30
CA LEU A 126 12.04 -4.31 -19.67
C LEU A 126 13.47 -4.88 -19.79
N LYS A 127 14.42 -4.39 -18.99
CA LYS A 127 15.85 -4.71 -19.13
C LYS A 127 16.45 -5.49 -17.95
N GLY A 128 15.71 -5.66 -16.86
CA GLY A 128 16.15 -6.36 -15.65
C GLY A 128 17.05 -5.53 -14.72
N HIS A 129 17.45 -4.31 -15.10
CA HIS A 129 18.32 -3.43 -14.29
C HIS A 129 17.87 -1.97 -14.36
N SER A 130 18.35 -1.13 -13.42
CA SER A 130 18.08 0.32 -13.43
C SER A 130 18.73 1.00 -14.65
N PRO A 131 18.09 2.06 -15.22
CA PRO A 131 18.65 2.82 -16.33
C PRO A 131 19.95 3.56 -15.96
N PHE A 132 20.20 3.82 -14.68
CA PHE A 132 21.41 4.52 -14.20
C PHE A 132 22.54 3.57 -13.76
N ARG A 133 22.32 2.25 -13.87
CA ARG A 133 23.35 1.25 -13.59
C ARG A 133 24.11 0.96 -14.88
N GLN A 134 25.35 1.42 -14.97
CA GLN A 134 26.20 1.08 -16.10
C GLN A 134 26.64 -0.39 -16.01
N HIS A 135 26.36 -1.18 -17.05
CA HIS A 135 26.84 -2.55 -17.16
C HIS A 135 28.31 -2.58 -17.56
N ASN A 136 29.20 -2.12 -16.68
CA ASN A 136 30.62 -2.35 -16.85
C ASN A 136 30.89 -3.84 -16.57
N LYS A 137 31.12 -4.61 -17.66
CA LYS A 137 31.39 -6.07 -17.70
C LYS A 137 32.68 -6.50 -16.98
N GLY A 138 32.86 -6.12 -15.71
CA GLY A 138 34.05 -6.47 -14.93
C GLY A 138 34.08 -5.99 -13.48
N LYS A 139 33.21 -5.05 -13.05
CA LYS A 139 33.15 -4.62 -11.65
C LYS A 139 31.92 -5.19 -10.96
N LYS A 140 32.13 -6.15 -10.06
CA LYS A 140 31.09 -6.70 -9.18
C LYS A 140 30.42 -5.58 -8.38
N HIS A 141 29.14 -5.34 -8.69
CA HIS A 141 28.05 -5.14 -7.73
C HIS A 141 28.14 -4.09 -6.60
N SER A 142 28.99 -3.08 -6.72
CA SER A 142 28.93 -1.90 -5.84
C SER A 142 29.28 -0.62 -6.59
N GLN A 143 28.38 -0.11 -7.43
CA GLN A 143 28.44 1.32 -7.73
C GLN A 143 28.04 2.07 -6.47
N ASP A 144 28.89 2.99 -6.03
CA ASP A 144 28.68 3.79 -4.84
C ASP A 144 27.35 4.55 -5.01
N LYS A 145 26.56 4.64 -3.93
CA LYS A 145 25.30 5.40 -3.91
C LYS A 145 25.50 6.82 -4.46
N ASN A 146 26.65 7.42 -4.16
CA ASN A 146 27.03 8.74 -4.63
C ASN A 146 27.28 8.81 -6.15
N GLU A 147 27.68 7.72 -6.80
CA GLU A 147 27.91 7.66 -8.24
C GLU A 147 26.58 7.62 -8.99
N ILE A 148 25.63 6.81 -8.50
CA ILE A 148 24.27 6.74 -9.04
C ILE A 148 23.57 8.12 -8.94
N ASP A 149 23.61 8.74 -7.76
CA ASP A 149 23.01 10.05 -7.54
C ASP A 149 23.61 11.11 -8.48
N LYS A 150 24.93 11.04 -8.75
CA LYS A 150 25.60 11.91 -9.72
C LYS A 150 25.12 11.65 -11.15
N ILE A 151 25.09 10.40 -11.61
CA ILE A 151 24.64 10.04 -12.97
C ILE A 151 23.21 10.56 -13.20
N THR A 152 22.30 10.36 -12.24
CA THR A 152 20.92 10.84 -12.32
C THR A 152 20.83 12.37 -12.48
N LEU A 153 21.74 13.12 -11.83
CA LEU A 153 21.78 14.58 -11.91
C LEU A 153 22.45 15.08 -13.20
N THR A 154 23.50 14.40 -13.68
CA THR A 154 24.41 14.96 -14.69
C THR A 154 24.29 14.35 -16.09
N GLN A 155 23.81 13.11 -16.20
CA GLN A 155 23.85 12.36 -17.46
C GLN A 155 22.44 12.06 -17.99
N ASP A 156 22.23 12.32 -19.28
CA ASP A 156 21.01 11.86 -19.97
C ASP A 156 21.09 10.35 -20.23
N ILE A 157 19.94 9.68 -20.13
CA ILE A 157 19.88 8.22 -20.24
C ILE A 157 20.04 7.83 -21.71
N GLU A 158 21.06 7.02 -21.99
CA GLU A 158 21.22 6.38 -23.30
C GLU A 158 20.39 5.10 -23.35
N LEU A 159 19.28 5.14 -24.09
CA LEU A 159 18.47 3.97 -24.36
C LEU A 159 19.07 3.18 -25.53
N PRO A 160 19.37 1.87 -25.38
CA PRO A 160 19.89 1.03 -26.46
C PRO A 160 19.02 1.05 -27.72
N ASP A 161 19.64 1.21 -28.89
CA ASP A 161 18.95 1.24 -30.21
C ASP A 161 18.13 -0.01 -30.49
N GLN A 162 18.50 -1.14 -29.89
CA GLN A 162 17.82 -2.42 -30.06
C GLN A 162 17.02 -2.83 -28.82
N GLY A 163 15.85 -3.44 -29.07
CA GLY A 163 15.01 -4.05 -28.04
C GLY A 163 14.01 -3.11 -27.36
N PHE A 164 13.67 -1.98 -27.98
CA PHE A 164 12.50 -1.17 -27.65
C PHE A 164 11.76 -0.80 -28.92
N SER A 165 10.42 -0.77 -28.87
CA SER A 165 9.64 -0.15 -29.95
C SER A 165 9.86 1.36 -29.97
N PRO A 166 9.64 2.05 -31.11
CA PRO A 166 9.72 3.51 -31.17
C PRO A 166 8.85 4.21 -30.12
N GLU A 167 7.65 3.68 -29.87
CA GLU A 167 6.71 4.22 -28.89
C GLU A 167 7.18 3.99 -27.46
N CYS A 168 7.79 2.84 -27.16
CA CYS A 168 8.34 2.53 -25.85
C CYS A 168 9.52 3.45 -25.51
N ARG A 169 10.43 3.63 -26.48
CA ARG A 169 11.53 4.58 -26.38
C ARG A 169 11.02 6.00 -26.11
N ASN A 170 10.06 6.46 -26.92
CA ASN A 170 9.48 7.79 -26.77
C ASN A 170 8.84 7.99 -25.38
N LEU A 171 8.16 6.97 -24.85
CA LEU A 171 7.60 6.99 -23.51
C LEU A 171 8.70 7.14 -22.44
N LEU A 172 9.74 6.31 -22.50
CA LEU A 172 10.84 6.32 -21.54
C LEU A 172 11.63 7.64 -21.59
N GLU A 173 11.92 8.15 -22.79
CA GLU A 173 12.60 9.45 -22.98
C GLU A 173 11.79 10.60 -22.38
N GLY A 174 10.46 10.55 -22.47
CA GLY A 174 9.57 11.54 -21.86
C GLY A 174 9.48 11.45 -20.34
N LEU A 175 9.34 10.25 -19.79
CA LEU A 175 9.25 10.02 -18.33
C LEU A 175 10.57 10.31 -17.61
N LEU A 176 11.70 10.04 -18.26
CA LEU A 176 13.04 10.15 -17.68
C LEU A 176 13.72 11.49 -18.00
N LYS A 177 12.97 12.51 -18.44
CA LYS A 177 13.48 13.88 -18.55
C LYS A 177 13.88 14.41 -17.18
N ARG A 178 15.06 15.00 -17.10
CA ARG A 178 15.56 15.65 -15.88
C ARG A 178 14.77 16.90 -15.53
N ASP A 179 14.53 17.76 -16.53
CA ASP A 179 13.68 18.93 -16.36
C ASP A 179 12.21 18.50 -16.16
N VAL A 180 11.62 18.93 -15.05
CA VAL A 180 10.23 18.67 -14.69
C VAL A 180 9.27 19.26 -15.73
N GLN A 181 9.57 20.43 -16.29
CA GLN A 181 8.67 21.07 -17.28
C GLN A 181 8.59 20.30 -18.59
N GLU A 182 9.66 19.57 -18.92
CA GLU A 182 9.71 18.73 -20.12
C GLU A 182 9.28 17.28 -19.87
N ARG A 183 9.15 16.89 -18.60
CA ARG A 183 8.80 15.52 -18.19
C ARG A 183 7.35 15.18 -18.52
N LEU A 184 7.16 14.00 -19.10
CA LEU A 184 5.83 13.47 -19.36
C LEU A 184 5.07 13.27 -18.04
N GLY A 185 3.83 13.74 -17.98
CA GLY A 185 3.02 13.76 -16.75
C GLY A 185 3.13 15.05 -15.94
N CYS A 186 3.93 16.01 -16.40
CA CYS A 186 4.18 17.28 -15.70
C CYS A 186 3.80 18.52 -16.55
N LYS A 187 3.23 18.34 -17.75
CA LYS A 187 2.86 19.43 -18.67
C LYS A 187 1.43 19.96 -18.44
N GLY A 188 0.93 19.83 -17.21
CA GLY A 188 -0.35 20.37 -16.74
C GLY A 188 -1.54 19.43 -16.81
N LYS A 189 -1.44 18.23 -17.43
CA LYS A 189 -2.54 17.24 -17.49
C LYS A 189 -2.27 15.97 -16.69
N GLY A 190 -1.09 15.83 -16.09
CA GLY A 190 -0.79 14.74 -15.17
C GLY A 190 -0.84 13.38 -15.87
N ALA A 191 -1.50 12.41 -15.24
CA ALA A 191 -1.63 11.05 -15.75
C ALA A 191 -2.26 10.96 -17.15
N GLU A 192 -3.08 11.93 -17.56
CA GLU A 192 -3.72 11.91 -18.89
C GLU A 192 -2.71 12.00 -20.03
N GLU A 193 -1.58 12.68 -19.82
CA GLU A 193 -0.48 12.76 -20.80
C GLU A 193 0.10 11.38 -21.10
N ILE A 194 0.16 10.53 -20.08
CA ILE A 194 0.70 9.17 -20.18
C ILE A 194 -0.36 8.24 -20.75
N LYS A 195 -1.62 8.37 -20.31
CA LYS A 195 -2.74 7.54 -20.79
C LYS A 195 -3.01 7.69 -22.29
N THR A 196 -2.78 8.89 -22.82
CA THR A 196 -2.95 9.22 -24.24
C THR A 196 -1.71 8.98 -25.09
N HIS A 197 -0.61 8.54 -24.47
CA HIS A 197 0.65 8.28 -25.16
C HIS A 197 0.52 7.13 -26.16
N PRO A 198 1.16 7.19 -27.35
CA PRO A 198 1.07 6.14 -28.38
C PRO A 198 1.41 4.73 -27.92
N PHE A 199 2.29 4.60 -26.91
CA PHE A 199 2.64 3.31 -26.30
C PHE A 199 1.41 2.57 -25.72
N PHE A 200 0.42 3.31 -25.21
CA PHE A 200 -0.82 2.74 -24.64
C PHE A 200 -1.99 2.76 -25.63
N ARG A 201 -1.72 2.91 -26.93
CA ARG A 201 -2.78 2.88 -27.95
C ARG A 201 -3.51 1.53 -27.90
N GLY A 202 -4.84 1.60 -27.79
CA GLY A 202 -5.70 0.42 -27.69
C GLY A 202 -5.96 -0.07 -26.27
N VAL A 203 -5.35 0.56 -25.25
CA VAL A 203 -5.68 0.29 -23.85
C VAL A 203 -7.00 0.96 -23.48
N ASP A 204 -7.99 0.16 -23.10
CA ASP A 204 -9.22 0.67 -22.48
C ASP A 204 -9.00 0.88 -20.98
N TRP A 205 -8.81 2.15 -20.60
CA TRP A 205 -8.59 2.53 -19.22
C TRP A 205 -9.76 2.24 -18.28
N GLN A 206 -11.00 2.12 -18.81
CA GLN A 206 -12.15 1.71 -18.01
C GLN A 206 -12.10 0.22 -17.68
N VAL A 207 -11.66 -0.62 -18.62
CA VAL A 207 -11.44 -2.05 -18.40
C VAL A 207 -10.28 -2.27 -17.42
N VAL A 208 -9.21 -1.47 -17.52
CA VAL A 208 -8.12 -1.44 -16.54
C VAL A 208 -8.65 -1.08 -15.15
N TYR A 209 -9.46 -0.01 -15.05
CA TYR A 209 -10.04 0.45 -13.77
C TYR A 209 -10.90 -0.64 -13.11
N LEU A 210 -11.71 -1.36 -13.91
CA LEU A 210 -12.54 -2.47 -13.45
C LEU A 210 -11.75 -3.77 -13.20
N ARG A 211 -10.43 -3.77 -13.38
CA ARG A 211 -9.53 -4.93 -13.21
C ARG A 211 -9.95 -6.13 -14.08
N ARG A 212 -10.40 -5.86 -15.30
CA ARG A 212 -10.91 -6.87 -16.24
C ARG A 212 -9.92 -7.28 -17.32
N MET A 213 -8.75 -6.66 -17.39
CA MET A 213 -7.67 -7.14 -18.24
C MET A 213 -7.03 -8.39 -17.62
N ALA A 214 -6.69 -9.37 -18.45
CA ALA A 214 -5.96 -10.54 -18.00
C ALA A 214 -4.55 -10.13 -17.53
N PRO A 215 -4.10 -10.54 -16.33
CA PRO A 215 -2.75 -10.25 -15.87
C PRO A 215 -1.72 -11.06 -16.68
N PRO A 216 -0.52 -10.51 -16.96
CA PRO A 216 0.52 -11.21 -17.71
C PRO A 216 1.14 -12.38 -16.94
N LEU A 217 1.02 -12.38 -15.60
CA LEU A 217 1.50 -13.43 -14.72
C LEU A 217 0.44 -13.75 -13.68
N ILE A 218 0.09 -15.03 -13.55
CA ILE A 218 -0.76 -15.55 -12.48
C ILE A 218 0.15 -16.37 -11.55
N PRO A 219 0.43 -15.90 -10.32
CA PRO A 219 1.31 -16.62 -9.40
C PRO A 219 0.80 -18.04 -9.11
N PRO A 220 1.70 -19.05 -9.05
CA PRO A 220 1.33 -20.41 -8.68
C PRO A 220 0.66 -20.46 -7.30
N ARG A 221 -0.41 -21.25 -7.19
CA ARG A 221 -1.11 -21.44 -5.91
C ARG A 221 -0.30 -22.38 -5.01
N GLY A 222 -0.07 -21.97 -3.77
CA GLY A 222 0.58 -22.80 -2.75
C GLY A 222 2.09 -22.62 -2.65
N GLU A 223 2.69 -21.81 -3.53
CA GLU A 223 4.10 -21.44 -3.41
C GLU A 223 4.26 -20.20 -2.52
N VAL A 224 5.32 -20.18 -1.71
CA VAL A 224 5.75 -18.99 -1.00
C VAL A 224 6.41 -18.08 -2.03
N ASN A 225 5.61 -17.23 -2.68
CA ASN A 225 6.05 -16.25 -3.68
C ASN A 225 6.80 -15.07 -3.02
N ALA A 226 7.65 -15.32 -2.04
CA ALA A 226 8.40 -14.30 -1.32
C ALA A 226 9.90 -14.52 -1.54
N ALA A 227 10.71 -13.51 -1.19
CA ALA A 227 12.15 -13.71 -1.01
C ALA A 227 12.41 -14.96 -0.13
N ASP A 228 13.51 -15.66 -0.39
CA ASP A 228 13.89 -16.89 0.30
C ASP A 228 13.71 -16.73 1.82
N ALA A 229 13.24 -17.76 2.52
CA ALA A 229 13.08 -17.72 3.98
C ALA A 229 14.41 -17.38 4.70
N PHE A 230 15.56 -17.59 4.04
CA PHE A 230 16.87 -17.14 4.48
C PHE A 230 17.11 -15.61 4.35
N ASP A 231 16.45 -14.94 3.39
CA ASP A 231 16.47 -13.47 3.20
C ASP A 231 15.40 -12.74 4.04
N ILE A 232 14.35 -13.46 4.47
CA ILE A 232 13.46 -13.02 5.56
C ILE A 232 14.26 -13.14 6.84
N GLY A 233 15.19 -12.19 7.05
CA GLY A 233 16.19 -12.25 8.10
C GLY A 233 15.60 -12.80 9.39
N ASN A 234 16.18 -13.89 9.89
CA ASN A 234 15.99 -14.30 11.27
C ASN A 234 16.45 -13.12 12.11
N PHE A 235 15.50 -12.30 12.50
CA PHE A 235 15.79 -11.11 13.24
C PHE A 235 16.16 -11.56 14.65
N ASP A 236 17.45 -11.45 14.95
CA ASP A 236 17.97 -11.87 16.23
C ASP A 236 17.34 -11.02 17.34
N ASP A 237 16.62 -11.69 18.25
CA ASP A 237 16.02 -11.03 19.41
C ASP A 237 17.10 -10.43 20.31
N ASP A 238 18.36 -10.84 20.17
CA ASP A 238 19.50 -10.24 20.84
C ASP A 238 19.72 -8.78 20.41
N GLU A 239 19.36 -8.38 19.18
CA GLU A 239 19.46 -6.97 18.73
C GLU A 239 18.60 -6.03 19.58
N VAL A 240 17.51 -6.53 20.16
CA VAL A 240 16.55 -5.72 20.95
C VAL A 240 16.56 -6.02 22.44
N LYS A 241 17.38 -6.96 22.92
CA LYS A 241 17.43 -7.37 24.35
C LYS A 241 17.69 -6.20 25.31
N GLY A 242 18.46 -5.19 24.89
CA GLY A 242 18.75 -4.00 25.70
C GLY A 242 17.71 -2.88 25.61
N VAL A 243 16.75 -2.96 24.68
CA VAL A 243 15.80 -1.87 24.40
C VAL A 243 14.58 -1.98 25.30
N LYS A 244 14.41 -1.00 26.18
CA LYS A 244 13.21 -0.85 27.01
C LYS A 244 12.30 0.24 26.44
N LEU A 245 11.01 -0.06 26.41
CA LEU A 245 9.96 0.91 26.08
C LEU A 245 9.60 1.66 27.36
N ALA A 246 9.75 2.98 27.34
CA ALA A 246 9.35 3.89 28.40
C ALA A 246 7.93 4.42 28.11
N ASP A 247 7.32 5.04 29.12
CA ASP A 247 5.97 5.61 28.99
C ASP A 247 5.89 6.69 27.90
N ALA A 248 6.96 7.46 27.72
CA ALA A 248 7.07 8.44 26.64
C ALA A 248 6.97 7.80 25.24
N ASP A 249 7.46 6.56 25.06
CA ASP A 249 7.34 5.85 23.78
C ASP A 249 5.89 5.42 23.53
N SER A 250 5.18 5.03 24.59
CA SER A 250 3.75 4.66 24.50
C SER A 250 2.89 5.88 24.12
N GLU A 251 3.24 7.05 24.64
CA GLU A 251 2.53 8.31 24.35
C GLU A 251 2.61 8.70 22.86
N LEU A 252 3.72 8.39 22.17
CA LEU A 252 3.85 8.61 20.72
C LEU A 252 2.77 7.87 19.91
N TYR A 253 2.31 6.72 20.41
CA TYR A 253 1.37 5.84 19.72
C TYR A 253 -0.06 5.93 20.27
N LYS A 254 -0.37 6.88 21.16
CA LYS A 254 -1.71 7.01 21.76
C LYS A 254 -2.84 7.12 20.74
N ASN A 255 -2.57 7.80 19.63
CA ASN A 255 -3.51 8.02 18.52
C ASN A 255 -3.26 7.06 17.35
N PHE A 256 -2.55 5.96 17.58
CA PHE A 256 -2.25 4.98 16.55
C PHE A 256 -3.47 4.12 16.19
N ASN A 257 -4.35 3.85 17.16
CA ASN A 257 -5.53 3.03 16.92
C ASN A 257 -6.55 3.81 16.09
N ILE A 258 -6.95 3.27 14.95
CA ILE A 258 -7.99 3.86 14.11
C ILE A 258 -8.77 2.77 13.39
N ILE A 259 -10.08 2.99 13.24
CA ILE A 259 -10.97 2.19 12.42
C ILE A 259 -11.51 3.09 11.32
N ILE A 260 -11.44 2.61 10.08
CA ILE A 260 -11.95 3.33 8.92
C ILE A 260 -13.38 2.89 8.71
N SER A 261 -14.32 3.78 9.05
CA SER A 261 -15.76 3.49 9.06
C SER A 261 -16.24 2.86 7.76
N GLU A 262 -15.83 3.41 6.61
CA GLU A 262 -16.24 2.90 5.29
C GLU A 262 -15.77 1.46 5.06
N ARG A 263 -14.49 1.16 5.36
CA ARG A 263 -13.93 -0.20 5.20
C ARG A 263 -14.66 -1.20 6.09
N TRP A 264 -14.89 -0.84 7.35
CA TRP A 264 -15.60 -1.71 8.30
C TRP A 264 -17.06 -1.93 7.90
N GLN A 265 -17.78 -0.86 7.53
CA GLN A 265 -19.18 -0.98 7.09
C GLN A 265 -19.31 -1.84 5.84
N ASN A 266 -18.43 -1.66 4.85
CA ASN A 266 -18.43 -2.47 3.64
C ASN A 266 -18.18 -3.94 3.95
N GLU A 267 -17.19 -4.26 4.81
CA GLU A 267 -16.94 -5.63 5.25
C GLU A 267 -18.18 -6.26 5.90
N ILE A 268 -18.80 -5.55 6.85
CA ILE A 268 -19.98 -6.04 7.55
C ILE A 268 -21.15 -6.24 6.59
N ALA A 269 -21.39 -5.28 5.69
CA ALA A 269 -22.44 -5.33 4.68
C ALA A 269 -22.29 -6.55 3.75
N GLU A 270 -21.06 -6.89 3.35
CA GLU A 270 -20.78 -8.02 2.45
C GLU A 270 -20.77 -9.39 3.14
N THR A 271 -20.69 -9.44 4.47
CA THR A 271 -20.46 -10.71 5.20
C THR A 271 -21.58 -11.11 6.13
N VAL A 272 -21.89 -10.29 7.15
CA VAL A 272 -22.70 -10.72 8.30
C VAL A 272 -23.93 -9.85 8.56
N PHE A 273 -24.05 -8.70 7.87
CA PHE A 273 -25.08 -7.70 8.14
C PHE A 273 -26.50 -8.30 8.18
N ASP A 274 -26.89 -9.03 7.15
CA ASP A 274 -28.24 -9.60 7.05
C ASP A 274 -28.51 -10.64 8.14
N VAL A 275 -27.53 -11.52 8.41
CA VAL A 275 -27.68 -12.60 9.39
C VAL A 275 -27.79 -12.04 10.80
N VAL A 276 -26.91 -11.11 11.16
CA VAL A 276 -26.89 -10.48 12.50
C VAL A 276 -28.17 -9.69 12.75
N ASN A 277 -28.65 -8.94 11.76
CA ASN A 277 -29.89 -8.17 11.90
C ASN A 277 -31.11 -9.08 12.04
N GLN A 278 -31.21 -10.15 11.26
CA GLN A 278 -32.31 -11.12 11.40
C GLN A 278 -32.34 -11.76 12.79
N ASP A 279 -31.18 -12.10 13.36
CA ASP A 279 -31.10 -12.69 14.69
C ASP A 279 -31.39 -11.66 15.80
N ALA A 280 -30.95 -10.42 15.63
CA ALA A 280 -31.29 -9.31 16.51
C ALA A 280 -32.81 -9.06 16.53
N ASP A 281 -33.45 -9.00 15.36
CA ASP A 281 -34.89 -8.80 15.22
C ASP A 281 -35.69 -9.92 15.90
N LYS A 282 -35.30 -11.19 15.67
CA LYS A 282 -35.93 -12.34 16.35
C LYS A 282 -35.79 -12.25 17.87
N SER A 283 -34.60 -11.87 18.36
CA SER A 283 -34.33 -11.72 19.79
C SER A 283 -35.16 -10.59 20.40
N GLU A 284 -35.29 -9.46 19.71
CA GLU A 284 -36.09 -8.33 20.15
C GLU A 284 -37.58 -8.67 20.16
N GLN A 285 -38.09 -9.34 19.13
CA GLN A 285 -39.48 -9.83 19.08
C GLN A 285 -39.79 -10.76 20.25
N LYS A 286 -38.87 -11.69 20.57
CA LYS A 286 -39.02 -12.61 21.71
C LYS A 286 -39.03 -11.85 23.04
N LYS A 287 -38.20 -10.81 23.20
CA LYS A 287 -38.19 -9.94 24.39
C LYS A 287 -39.51 -9.17 24.52
N ARG A 288 -39.99 -8.57 23.42
CA ARG A 288 -41.27 -7.83 23.38
C ARG A 288 -42.46 -8.73 23.70
N ALA A 289 -42.49 -9.95 23.18
CA ALA A 289 -43.53 -10.93 23.49
C ALA A 289 -43.55 -11.28 24.98
N LYS A 290 -42.38 -11.60 25.57
CA LYS A 290 -42.26 -11.89 27.00
C LYS A 290 -42.70 -10.72 27.88
N LEU A 291 -42.35 -9.49 27.51
CA LEU A 291 -42.76 -8.29 28.25
C LEU A 291 -44.28 -8.09 28.20
N LYS A 292 -44.90 -8.24 27.02
CA LYS A 292 -46.36 -8.17 26.87
C LYS A 292 -47.07 -9.21 27.74
N THR A 293 -46.57 -10.45 27.76
CA THR A 293 -47.14 -11.49 28.62
C THR A 293 -47.03 -11.14 30.10
N ARG A 294 -45.88 -10.60 30.55
CA ARG A 294 -45.71 -10.16 31.95
C ARG A 294 -46.69 -9.05 32.33
N ILE A 295 -46.78 -8.00 31.51
CA ILE A 295 -47.71 -6.88 31.74
C ILE A 295 -49.15 -7.38 31.81
N ALA A 296 -49.57 -8.26 30.88
CA ALA A 296 -50.92 -8.82 30.90
C ALA A 296 -51.21 -9.66 32.15
N VAL A 297 -50.21 -10.38 32.69
CA VAL A 297 -50.33 -11.13 33.94
C VAL A 297 -50.46 -10.18 35.14
N ASP A 298 -49.65 -9.12 35.17
CA ASP A 298 -49.66 -8.12 36.25
C ASP A 298 -51.00 -7.35 36.28
N GLU A 299 -51.50 -6.90 35.12
CA GLU A 299 -52.80 -6.23 34.97
C GLU A 299 -53.97 -7.12 35.41
N LYS A 300 -53.93 -8.41 35.05
CA LYS A 300 -54.96 -9.38 35.48
C LYS A 300 -54.96 -9.57 37.00
N GLY A 301 -53.77 -9.65 37.61
CA GLY A 301 -53.62 -9.76 39.06
C GLY A 301 -54.13 -8.53 39.82
N GLU A 302 -53.98 -7.32 39.26
CA GLU A 302 -54.52 -6.09 39.84
C GLU A 302 -56.06 -6.00 39.73
N LEU A 303 -56.62 -6.44 38.60
CA LEU A 303 -58.07 -6.52 38.41
C LEU A 303 -58.72 -7.52 39.38
N GLU A 304 -58.13 -8.70 39.56
CA GLU A 304 -58.62 -9.70 40.51
C GLU A 304 -58.58 -9.20 41.96
N LYS A 305 -57.51 -8.50 42.36
CA LYS A 305 -57.42 -7.84 43.67
C LYS A 305 -58.48 -6.76 43.86
N SER A 306 -58.80 -6.01 42.80
CA SER A 306 -59.80 -4.93 42.86
C SER A 306 -61.23 -5.49 42.97
N LEU A 307 -61.54 -6.56 42.21
CA LEU A 307 -62.82 -7.27 42.29
C LEU A 307 -63.03 -7.97 43.64
N GLY A 308 -61.96 -8.51 44.25
CA GLY A 308 -62.02 -9.10 45.59
C GLY A 308 -62.35 -8.10 46.70
N LYS A 309 -61.93 -6.84 46.56
CA LYS A 309 -62.23 -5.75 47.50
C LYS A 309 -63.67 -5.22 47.39
N LEU A 310 -64.33 -5.41 46.26
CA LEU A 310 -65.72 -5.00 46.02
C LEU A 310 -66.77 -6.01 46.51
N LYS A 311 -66.33 -7.22 46.91
CA LYS A 311 -67.20 -8.31 47.40
C LYS A 311 -67.25 -8.43 48.94
N LEU A 312 -66.70 -7.46 49.65
CA LEU A 312 -66.73 -7.30 51.11
C LEU A 312 -67.46 -6.00 51.45
#